data_AF-A0A935PFQ2-F1
#
_entry.id   AF-A0A935PFQ2-F1
#
_cell.length_a   1.000
_cell.length_b   1.000
_cell.length_c   1.000
_cell.angle_alpha   90.00
_cell.angle_beta   90.00
_cell.angle_gamma   90.00
#
_symmetry.space_group_name_H-M   'P 1'
#
loop_
_entity.id
_entity.type
_entity.pdbx_description
1 polymer ?
#
loop_
_entity_poly.entity_id
_entity_poly.type
_entity_poly.pdbx_seq_one_letter_code
_entity_poly.pdbx_strand_id
1 'polypeptide(L)' 'MTDDHTPLIAAGIRTIDVIDFTYPPWHTKDDTIDKLSAASLGAVGNVAVGTIRRAEAGGK' A
#
# COMPACT_ATOMS: atom_id res chain seq x y z
N MET A 1 14.03 9.37 2.37
CA MET A 1 12.94 8.42 2.68
C MET A 1 13.18 7.20 1.82
N THR A 2 13.25 6.02 2.44
CA THR A 2 13.59 4.74 1.78
C THR A 2 12.57 3.72 2.25
N ASP A 3 12.16 2.85 1.33
CA ASP A 3 11.33 1.68 1.62
C ASP A 3 11.63 0.61 0.55
N ASP A 4 11.02 -0.56 0.65
CA ASP A 4 11.27 -1.73 -0.20
C ASP A 4 11.07 -1.44 -1.70
N HIS A 5 10.21 -0.47 -2.05
CA HIS A 5 10.00 -0.07 -3.44
C HIS A 5 11.22 0.64 -4.07
N THR A 6 12.09 1.25 -3.25
CA THR A 6 13.24 2.04 -3.74
C THR A 6 14.25 1.18 -4.53
N PRO A 7 14.75 0.03 -4.01
CA PRO A 7 15.64 -0.83 -4.79
C PRO A 7 14.96 -1.46 -6.01
N LEU A 8 13.64 -1.68 -5.98
CA LEU A 8 12.89 -2.21 -7.12
C LEU A 8 12.86 -1.20 -8.29
N ILE A 9 12.62 0.08 -7.99
CA ILE A 9 12.71 1.17 -8.97
C ILE A 9 14.12 1.26 -9.55
N ALA A 10 15.15 1.17 -8.70
CA ALA A 10 16.55 1.20 -9.15
C ALA A 10 16.89 0.05 -10.12
N ALA A 11 16.24 -1.10 -9.97
CA ALA A 11 16.36 -2.25 -10.87
C ALA A 11 15.48 -2.15 -12.14
N GLY A 12 14.76 -1.04 -12.35
CA GLY A 12 13.89 -0.82 -13.50
C GLY A 12 12.48 -1.42 -13.37
N ILE A 13 12.09 -1.90 -12.19
CA ILE A 13 10.76 -2.42 -11.92
C ILE A 13 9.85 -1.25 -11.53
N ARG A 14 8.73 -1.07 -12.25
CA ARG A 14 7.76 -0.04 -11.92
C ARG A 14 6.96 -0.43 -10.69
N THR A 15 7.24 0.20 -9.56
CA THR A 15 6.56 -0.02 -8.29
C THR A 15 6.12 1.30 -7.68
N ILE A 16 5.06 1.22 -6.86
CA ILE A 16 4.58 2.32 -6.03
C ILE A 16 4.40 1.81 -4.61
N ASP A 17 4.38 2.73 -3.66
CA ASP A 17 4.17 2.46 -2.25
C ASP A 17 2.89 3.18 -1.77
N VAL A 18 2.03 2.44 -1.07
CA VAL A 18 0.75 2.93 -0.55
C VAL A 18 0.86 2.96 0.97
N ILE A 19 1.21 4.12 1.50
CA ILE A 19 1.65 4.28 2.88
C ILE A 19 1.07 5.56 3.51
N ASP A 20 0.68 5.49 4.79
CA ASP A 20 0.24 6.63 5.60
C ASP A 20 1.41 7.17 6.42
N PHE A 21 1.98 8.29 5.97
CA PHE A 21 3.09 8.96 6.66
C PHE A 21 2.67 9.77 7.89
N THR A 22 1.36 9.88 8.15
CA THR A 22 0.80 10.67 9.25
C THR A 22 0.21 9.83 10.36
N TYR A 23 0.45 8.50 10.36
CA TYR A 23 -0.03 7.55 11.36
C TYR A 23 0.71 7.69 12.71
N PRO A 24 0.12 8.32 13.74
CA PRO A 24 0.86 8.66 14.97
C PRO A 24 1.34 7.47 15.81
N PRO A 25 0.61 6.33 15.89
CA PRO A 25 1.07 5.16 16.64
C PRO A 25 2.29 4.44 16.04
N TRP A 26 2.75 4.81 14.84
CA TRP A 26 3.88 4.17 14.17
C TRP A 26 5.10 4.00 15.09
N HIS A 27 5.62 2.77 15.19
CA HIS A 27 6.75 2.40 16.05
C HIS A 27 6.55 2.69 17.54
N THR A 28 5.31 2.72 18.01
CA THR A 28 4.98 2.80 19.44
C THR A 28 4.30 1.51 19.91
N LYS A 29 4.12 1.37 21.23
CA LYS A 29 3.32 0.26 21.80
C LYS A 29 1.82 0.45 21.57
N ASP A 30 1.39 1.62 21.11
CA ASP A 30 0.00 1.96 20.85
C ASP A 30 -0.45 1.53 19.44
N ASP A 31 0.45 0.94 18.64
CA ASP A 31 0.13 0.30 17.37
C ASP A 31 -0.54 -1.07 17.62
N THR A 32 -1.80 -1.00 18.05
CA THR A 32 -2.60 -2.12 18.53
C THR A 32 -3.85 -2.33 17.68
N ILE A 33 -4.53 -3.47 17.87
CA ILE A 33 -5.66 -3.90 17.01
C ILE A 33 -6.83 -2.90 16.98
N ASP A 34 -6.98 -2.07 18.02
CA ASP A 34 -8.00 -1.03 18.09
C ASP A 34 -7.74 0.16 17.16
N LYS A 35 -6.55 0.24 16.54
CA LYS A 35 -6.23 1.24 15.49
C LYS A 35 -6.64 0.77 14.10
N LEU A 36 -7.05 -0.49 13.95
CA LEU A 36 -7.48 -1.03 12.66
C LEU A 36 -8.87 -0.53 12.27
N SER A 37 -9.06 -0.29 10.97
CA SER A 37 -10.34 0.09 10.37
C SER A 37 -10.69 -0.86 9.24
N ALA A 38 -11.79 -1.61 9.40
CA ALA A 38 -12.31 -2.49 8.35
C ALA A 38 -12.61 -1.71 7.06
N ALA A 39 -13.08 -0.46 7.19
CA ALA A 39 -13.33 0.41 6.05
C ALA A 39 -12.04 0.79 5.31
N SER A 40 -10.98 1.15 6.05
CA SER A 40 -9.69 1.52 5.45
C SER A 40 -9.02 0.32 4.78
N LEU A 41 -9.01 -0.84 5.43
CA LEU A 41 -8.50 -2.09 4.84
C LEU A 41 -9.26 -2.46 3.57
N GLY A 42 -10.60 -2.35 3.59
CA GLY A 42 -11.44 -2.57 2.42
C GLY A 42 -11.14 -1.61 1.28
N ALA A 43 -10.92 -0.32 1.57
CA ALA A 43 -10.59 0.68 0.55
C ALA A 43 -9.28 0.34 -0.18
N VAL A 44 -8.20 0.08 0.57
CA VAL A 44 -6.90 -0.28 -0.02
C VAL A 44 -6.98 -1.59 -0.80
N GLY A 45 -7.60 -2.63 -0.22
CA GLY A 45 -7.76 -3.93 -0.89
C GLY A 45 -8.58 -3.85 -2.18
N ASN A 46 -9.69 -3.11 -2.17
CA ASN A 46 -10.54 -2.93 -3.36
C ASN A 46 -9.80 -2.17 -4.47
N VAL A 47 -9.03 -1.15 -4.14
CA VAL A 47 -8.22 -0.41 -5.13
C VAL A 47 -7.11 -1.29 -5.69
N ALA A 48 -6.42 -2.07 -4.86
CA ALA A 48 -5.37 -2.98 -5.31
C ALA A 48 -5.91 -4.03 -6.29
N VAL A 49 -6.98 -4.74 -5.91
CA VAL A 49 -7.63 -5.74 -6.78
C VAL A 49 -8.20 -5.08 -8.03
N GLY A 50 -8.85 -3.93 -7.90
CA GLY A 50 -9.40 -3.19 -9.04
C GLY A 50 -8.33 -2.72 -10.02
N THR A 51 -7.13 -2.40 -9.54
CA THR A 51 -5.99 -2.01 -10.38
C THR A 51 -5.46 -3.20 -11.18
N ILE A 52 -5.27 -4.35 -10.53
CA ILE A 52 -4.83 -5.59 -11.19
C ILE A 52 -5.83 -6.00 -12.28
N ARG A 53 -7.12 -6.07 -11.93
CA ARG A 53 -8.18 -6.45 -12.88
C ARG A 53 -8.24 -5.52 -14.10
N ARG A 54 -8.05 -4.22 -13.91
CA ARG A 54 -8.01 -3.25 -15.02
C ARG A 54 -6.77 -3.43 -15.89
N ALA A 55 -5.62 -3.72 -15.30
CA ALA A 55 -4.40 -3.99 -16.05
C ALA A 55 -4.53 -5.27 -16.90
N GLU A 56 -5.16 -6.32 -16.35
CA GLU A 56 -5.46 -7.55 -17.09
C GLU A 56 -6.51 -7.32 -18.19
N ALA A 57 -7.59 -6.61 -17.91
CA ALA A 57 -8.67 -6.35 -18.87
C ALA A 57 -8.29 -5.34 -19.97
N GLY A 58 -7.35 -4.45 -19.69
CA GLY A 58 -6.80 -3.47 -20.62
C GLY A 58 -5.60 -3.98 -21.43
N GLY A 59 -5.26 -5.25 -21.32
CA GLY A 59 -4.17 -5.89 -22.06
C GLY A 59 -4.42 -5.89 -23.57
N LYS A 60 -3.89 -4.86 -24.24
CA LYS A 60 -3.19 -5.07 -25.51
C LYS A 60 -1.77 -5.51 -25.21
#